data_AF-A0A4P2Q751-F1
#
_entry.id   AF-A0A4P2Q751-F1
#
_cell.length_a   1.000
_cell.length_b   1.000
_cell.length_c   1.000
_cell.angle_alpha   90.00
_cell.angle_beta   90.00
_cell.angle_gamma   90.00
#
_symmetry.space_group_name_H-M   'P 1'
#
loop_
_entity.id
_entity.type
_entity.pdbx_description
1 polymer ?
#
loop_
_entity_poly.entity_id
_entity_poly.type
_entity_poly.pdbx_seq_one_letter_code
_entity_poly.pdbx_strand_id
1 'polypeptide(L)'
;MGYAHAVRERDPHHVAIDRELHVEYRDPSDFDRIAFALRALDRLRPKRMTVAVYSAVSTLRVERGRNLQRGEGGSWAIVGIPPHASREHIAYALAELAGVEAVPYAVQSLLAAERASDA
;
A
#
# COMPACT_ATOMS: atom_id res chain seq x y z
N MET A 1 -35.48 -20.31 -21.30
CA MET A 1 -35.45 -20.24 -19.82
C MET A 1 -34.47 -19.15 -19.42
N GLY A 2 -34.99 -17.96 -19.11
CA GLY A 2 -34.19 -16.83 -18.64
C GLY A 2 -34.28 -16.75 -17.13
N TYR A 3 -33.13 -16.74 -16.45
CA TYR A 3 -33.08 -16.44 -15.02
C TYR A 3 -32.79 -14.95 -14.87
N ALA A 4 -33.85 -14.22 -14.53
CA ALA A 4 -33.78 -12.84 -14.09
C ALA A 4 -33.11 -12.80 -12.71
N HIS A 5 -31.89 -12.25 -12.63
CA HIS A 5 -31.33 -11.86 -11.35
C HIS A 5 -32.00 -10.57 -10.90
N ALA A 6 -32.85 -10.67 -9.87
CA ALA A 6 -33.41 -9.53 -9.18
C ALA A 6 -32.26 -8.69 -8.60
N VAL A 7 -32.12 -7.47 -9.12
CA VAL A 7 -31.23 -6.44 -8.57
C VAL A 7 -31.77 -6.06 -7.20
N ARG A 8 -31.08 -6.46 -6.14
CA ARG A 8 -31.33 -5.94 -4.80
C ARG A 8 -30.83 -4.50 -4.78
N GLU A 9 -31.77 -3.58 -4.58
CA GLU A 9 -31.53 -2.16 -4.34
C GLU A 9 -30.54 -2.00 -3.18
N ARG A 10 -29.34 -1.50 -3.49
CA ARG A 10 -28.21 -1.41 -2.58
C ARG A 10 -28.11 0.02 -2.06
N ASP A 11 -28.29 0.14 -0.76
CA ASP A 11 -27.94 1.25 0.14
C ASP A 11 -26.94 2.28 -0.46
N PRO A 12 -27.30 3.58 -0.56
CA PRO A 12 -26.61 4.61 -1.35
C PRO A 12 -25.24 5.08 -0.82
N HIS A 13 -24.64 4.41 0.17
CA HIS A 13 -23.37 4.82 0.78
C HIS A 13 -22.13 4.01 0.33
N HIS A 14 -22.25 3.12 -0.65
CA HIS A 14 -21.14 2.24 -1.04
C HIS A 14 -20.50 2.67 -2.37
N VAL A 15 -19.26 3.18 -2.30
CA VAL A 15 -18.41 3.42 -3.48
C VAL A 15 -17.58 2.17 -3.73
N ALA A 16 -17.83 1.47 -4.84
CA ALA A 16 -16.95 0.42 -5.34
C ALA A 16 -15.78 1.09 -6.10
N ILE A 17 -14.55 0.89 -5.61
CA ILE A 17 -13.33 1.36 -6.29
C ILE A 17 -12.68 0.15 -6.94
N ASP A 18 -12.66 0.15 -8.26
CA ASP A 18 -12.03 -0.89 -9.09
C ASP A 18 -10.63 -0.43 -9.52
N ARG A 19 -9.61 -1.21 -9.15
CA ARG A 19 -8.31 -1.43 -9.83
C ARG A 19 -7.39 -2.25 -8.94
N GLU A 20 -7.37 -3.57 -9.15
CA GLU A 20 -6.36 -4.49 -8.58
C GLU A 20 -5.35 -4.84 -9.68
N LEU A 21 -4.15 -4.23 -9.65
CA LEU A 21 -3.03 -4.68 -10.46
C LEU A 21 -2.30 -5.80 -9.70
N HIS A 22 -2.41 -7.02 -10.21
CA HIS A 22 -1.90 -8.27 -9.63
C HIS A 22 -0.44 -8.53 -10.02
N VAL A 23 0.45 -8.69 -9.05
CA VAL A 23 1.72 -9.42 -9.22
C VAL A 23 2.04 -10.16 -7.92
N GLU A 24 1.81 -11.48 -7.88
CA GLU A 24 2.24 -12.34 -6.77
C GLU A 24 3.73 -12.70 -6.92
N TYR A 25 4.58 -12.15 -6.04
CA TYR A 25 5.99 -12.57 -5.91
C TYR A 25 6.24 -12.98 -4.46
N ARG A 26 6.71 -14.22 -4.26
CA ARG A 26 6.92 -14.85 -2.95
C ARG A 26 8.41 -14.75 -2.57
N ASP A 27 8.74 -13.90 -1.60
CA ASP A 27 10.09 -13.73 -1.07
C ASP A 27 10.27 -14.55 0.22
N PRO A 28 11.18 -15.55 0.24
CA PRO A 28 11.44 -16.42 1.38
C PRO A 28 12.32 -15.77 2.47
N SER A 29 12.69 -14.50 2.33
CA SER A 29 13.56 -13.80 3.29
C SER A 29 12.91 -13.60 4.67
N ASP A 30 13.62 -13.97 5.73
CA ASP A 30 13.29 -13.69 7.13
C ASP A 30 13.65 -12.24 7.48
N PHE A 31 12.79 -11.29 7.12
CA PHE A 31 12.93 -9.90 7.55
C PHE A 31 11.61 -9.36 8.09
N ASP A 32 11.71 -8.39 9.00
CA ASP A 32 10.54 -7.69 9.52
C ASP A 32 10.00 -6.71 8.47
N ARG A 33 8.95 -7.16 7.79
CA ARG A 33 8.25 -6.46 6.71
C ARG A 33 7.55 -5.18 7.19
N ILE A 34 7.02 -5.18 8.41
CA ILE A 34 6.33 -4.02 8.98
C ILE A 34 7.36 -2.98 9.38
N ALA A 35 8.43 -3.40 10.06
CA ALA A 35 9.50 -2.49 10.44
C ALA A 35 10.20 -1.89 9.19
N PHE A 36 10.42 -2.68 8.14
CA PHE A 36 10.91 -2.17 6.85
C PHE A 36 9.98 -1.12 6.25
N ALA A 37 8.67 -1.39 6.21
CA ALA A 37 7.70 -0.45 5.66
C ALA A 37 7.63 0.87 6.44
N LEU A 38 7.68 0.81 7.78
CA LEU A 38 7.72 2.01 8.62
C LEU A 38 9.00 2.83 8.36
N ARG A 39 10.16 2.17 8.31
CA ARG A 39 11.45 2.81 7.95
C ARG A 39 11.43 3.43 6.56
N ALA A 40 10.73 2.80 5.61
CA ALA A 40 10.59 3.31 4.25
C ALA A 40 9.69 4.55 4.21
N LEU A 41 8.56 4.53 4.94
CA LEU A 41 7.67 5.68 5.07
C LEU A 41 8.34 6.87 5.74
N ASP A 42 9.16 6.63 6.77
CA ASP A 42 9.95 7.68 7.42
C ASP A 42 10.93 8.36 6.46
N ARG A 43 11.48 7.62 5.49
CA ARG A 43 12.37 8.16 4.46
C ARG A 43 11.60 8.87 3.35
N LEU A 44 10.49 8.30 2.89
CA LEU A 44 9.67 8.86 1.81
C LEU A 44 8.90 10.12 2.24
N ARG A 45 8.60 10.27 3.53
CA ARG A 45 7.87 11.40 4.14
C ARG A 45 6.66 11.87 3.31
N PRO A 46 5.62 11.04 3.16
CA PRO A 46 4.45 11.38 2.35
C PRO A 46 3.80 12.70 2.82
N LYS A 47 3.79 13.71 1.95
CA LYS A 47 3.26 15.03 2.32
C LYS A 47 1.74 14.97 2.42
N ARG A 48 1.18 15.54 3.49
CA ARG A 48 -0.27 15.69 3.72
C ARG A 48 -1.05 14.37 3.73
N MET A 49 -0.37 13.24 3.95
CA MET A 49 -0.98 11.91 3.99
C MET A 49 -0.61 11.17 5.27
N THR A 50 -1.58 10.55 5.92
CA THR A 50 -1.34 9.60 7.03
C THR A 50 -1.36 8.18 6.48
N VAL A 51 -0.31 7.39 6.72
CA VAL A 51 -0.24 6.00 6.27
C VAL A 51 -0.24 5.07 7.47
N ALA A 52 -1.20 4.15 7.52
CA ALA A 52 -1.22 3.05 8.48
C ALA A 52 -0.71 1.77 7.80
N VAL A 53 0.08 0.96 8.51
CA VAL A 53 0.60 -0.31 8.00
C VAL A 53 0.16 -1.44 8.92
N TYR A 54 -0.30 -2.54 8.35
CA TYR A 54 -0.71 -3.72 9.10
C TYR A 54 -0.28 -5.01 8.39
N SER A 55 -0.23 -6.13 9.12
CA SER A 55 0.04 -7.44 8.55
C SER A 55 -1.20 -7.97 7.82
N ALA A 56 -1.09 -8.22 6.52
CA ALA A 56 -2.14 -8.82 5.72
C ALA A 56 -1.96 -10.34 5.63
N VAL A 57 -3.05 -11.04 5.31
CA VAL A 57 -3.06 -12.51 5.27
C VAL A 57 -2.47 -13.05 3.96
N SER A 58 -2.80 -12.43 2.82
CA SER A 58 -2.57 -13.04 1.51
C SER A 58 -2.03 -12.11 0.44
N THR A 59 -2.41 -10.84 0.38
CA THR A 59 -1.96 -9.95 -0.70
C THR A 59 -1.55 -8.59 -0.18
N LEU A 60 -0.66 -7.94 -0.92
CA LEU A 60 -0.32 -6.56 -0.68
C LEU A 60 -1.52 -5.70 -1.07
N ARG A 61 -2.05 -4.95 -0.11
CA ARG A 61 -3.23 -4.10 -0.31
C ARG A 61 -2.91 -2.67 0.04
N VAL A 62 -3.28 -1.75 -0.84
CA VAL A 62 -3.16 -0.31 -0.63
C VAL A 62 -4.53 0.31 -0.80
N GLU A 63 -5.12 0.73 0.30
CA GLU A 63 -6.36 1.48 0.31
C GLU A 63 -6.06 2.94 0.59
N ARG A 64 -6.72 3.85 -0.13
CA ARG A 64 -6.52 5.29 0.03
C ARG A 64 -7.84 6.02 0.08
N GLY A 65 -7.89 7.07 0.89
CA GLY A 65 -9.06 7.93 1.00
C GLY A 65 -8.68 9.38 1.24
N ARG A 66 -9.68 10.25 1.11
CA ARG A 66 -9.56 11.66 1.46
C ARG A 66 -10.33 11.88 2.75
N ASN A 67 -9.73 12.60 3.69
CA ASN A 67 -10.44 13.03 4.89
C ASN A 67 -11.36 14.20 4.51
N LEU A 68 -12.67 13.95 4.56
CA LEU A 68 -13.70 14.92 4.21
C LEU A 68 -14.03 15.87 5.38
N GLN A 69 -13.56 15.58 6.61
CA GLN A 69 -13.91 16.31 7.84
C GLN A 69 -12.88 17.37 8.25
N ARG A 70 -11.61 17.24 7.85
CA ARG A 70 -10.59 18.26 8.10
C ARG A 70 -10.49 19.18 6.88
N GLY A 71 -11.02 20.39 7.00
CA GLY A 71 -10.81 21.47 6.02
C GLY A 71 -9.33 21.55 5.64
N GLU A 72 -9.07 21.52 4.34
CA GLU A 72 -7.77 21.34 3.68
C GLU A 72 -7.13 19.94 3.78
N GLY A 73 -7.78 18.95 3.15
CA GLY A 73 -7.07 18.04 2.23
C GLY A 73 -6.07 17.06 2.84
N GLY A 74 -6.30 16.56 4.05
CA GLY A 74 -5.56 15.40 4.57
C GLY A 74 -5.99 14.13 3.83
N SER A 75 -5.07 13.43 3.18
CA SER A 75 -5.32 12.07 2.68
C SER A 75 -4.92 11.03 3.72
N TRP A 76 -5.49 9.85 3.61
CA TRP A 76 -5.06 8.69 4.39
C TRP A 76 -4.84 7.50 3.45
N ALA A 77 -3.98 6.60 3.88
CA ALA A 77 -3.79 5.32 3.24
C ALA A 77 -3.59 4.21 4.28
N ILE A 78 -4.04 3.01 3.94
CA ILE A 78 -3.84 1.80 4.72
C ILE A 78 -3.12 0.80 3.83
N VAL A 79 -1.99 0.29 4.31
CA VAL A 79 -1.15 -0.68 3.59
C VAL A 79 -1.13 -1.99 4.35
N GLY A 80 -1.71 -3.03 3.75
CA GLY A 80 -1.63 -4.40 4.23
C GLY A 80 -0.45 -5.11 3.60
N ILE A 81 0.47 -5.64 4.42
CA ILE A 81 1.69 -6.32 3.94
C ILE A 81 1.61 -7.82 4.24
N PRO A 82 1.56 -8.68 3.22
CA PRO A 82 1.49 -10.12 3.44
C PRO A 82 2.87 -10.69 3.83
N PRO A 83 2.90 -11.85 4.50
CA PRO A 83 4.13 -12.44 5.02
C PRO A 83 5.11 -12.90 3.94
N HIS A 84 4.72 -12.92 2.67
CA HIS A 84 5.57 -13.30 1.55
C HIS A 84 5.95 -12.13 0.63
N ALA A 85 5.54 -10.90 0.95
CA ALA A 85 5.93 -9.74 0.15
C ALA A 85 7.45 -9.53 0.21
N SER A 86 8.05 -9.26 -0.95
CA SER A 86 9.47 -8.90 -1.03
C SER A 86 9.70 -7.45 -0.59
N ARG A 87 10.95 -7.15 -0.20
CA ARG A 87 11.38 -5.76 0.09
C ARG A 87 11.12 -4.85 -1.10
N GLU A 88 11.39 -5.33 -2.32
CA GLU A 88 11.17 -4.60 -3.58
C GLU A 88 9.70 -4.28 -3.80
N HIS A 89 8.83 -5.26 -3.61
CA HIS A 89 7.40 -5.09 -3.81
C HIS A 89 6.81 -4.11 -2.79
N ILE A 90 7.23 -4.20 -1.52
CA ILE A 90 6.84 -3.23 -0.48
C ILE A 90 7.35 -1.83 -0.83
N ALA A 91 8.63 -1.69 -1.19
CA ALA A 91 9.23 -0.40 -1.51
C ALA A 91 8.55 0.27 -2.71
N TYR A 92 8.24 -0.49 -3.76
CA TYR A 92 7.56 0.01 -4.95
C TYR A 92 6.18 0.56 -4.60
N ALA A 93 5.38 -0.22 -3.88
CA ALA A 93 4.04 0.20 -3.48
C ALA A 93 4.05 1.44 -2.58
N LEU A 94 5.01 1.54 -1.64
CA LEU A 94 5.13 2.71 -0.77
C LEU A 94 5.62 3.95 -1.53
N ALA A 95 6.52 3.80 -2.48
CA ALA A 95 7.01 4.91 -3.32
C ALA A 95 5.89 5.44 -4.22
N GLU A 96 5.15 4.56 -4.90
CA GLU A 96 3.95 4.92 -5.67
C GLU A 96 2.92 5.62 -4.77
N LEU A 97 2.69 5.09 -3.57
CA LEU A 97 1.75 5.67 -2.61
C LEU A 97 2.19 7.08 -2.17
N ALA A 98 3.48 7.28 -1.89
CA ALA A 98 4.04 8.56 -1.49
C ALA A 98 4.04 9.60 -2.63
N GLY A 99 3.80 9.18 -3.88
CA GLY A 99 3.74 10.07 -5.04
C GLY A 99 5.09 10.65 -5.43
N VAL A 100 6.19 9.92 -5.20
CA VAL A 100 7.52 10.34 -5.63
C VAL A 100 7.61 10.31 -7.16
N GLU A 101 8.13 11.38 -7.76
CA GLU A 101 8.23 11.49 -9.24
C GLU A 101 9.16 10.44 -9.86
N ALA A 102 10.20 10.00 -9.13
CA ALA A 102 11.19 9.02 -9.58
C ALA A 102 11.14 7.73 -8.74
N VAL A 103 10.04 6.99 -8.87
CA VAL A 103 9.80 5.73 -8.13
C VAL A 103 10.96 4.72 -8.22
N PRO A 104 11.58 4.44 -9.39
CA PRO A 104 12.68 3.47 -9.46
C PRO A 104 13.90 3.85 -8.62
N TYR A 105 14.23 5.16 -8.57
CA TYR A 105 15.35 5.66 -7.77
C TYR A 105 15.04 5.61 -6.27
N ALA A 106 13.81 5.95 -5.88
CA ALA A 106 13.36 5.85 -4.50
C ALA A 106 13.41 4.40 -4.00
N VAL A 107 12.96 3.44 -4.83
CA VAL A 107 13.04 2.00 -4.53
C VAL A 107 14.48 1.56 -4.33
N GLN A 108 15.40 1.88 -5.23
CA GLN A 108 16.81 1.51 -5.08
C GLN A 108 17.43 2.10 -3.81
N SER A 109 17.10 3.36 -3.50
CA SER A 109 17.61 4.03 -2.29
C SER A 109 17.10 3.37 -1.01
N LEU A 110 15.83 2.96 -0.98
CA LEU A 110 15.24 2.23 0.15
C LEU A 110 15.88 0.86 0.35
N LEU A 111 16.11 0.12 -0.73
CA LEU A 111 16.76 -1.20 -0.69
C LEU A 111 18.22 -1.10 -0.26
N ALA A 112 18.95 -0.08 -0.73
CA ALA A 112 20.33 0.17 -0.33
C ALA A 112 20.43 0.54 1.16
N ALA A 113 19.50 1.37 1.66
CA ALA A 113 19.47 1.78 3.05
C ALA A 113 19.16 0.61 4.01
N GLU A 114 18.32 -0.32 3.58
CA GLU A 114 18.02 -1.53 4.37
C GLU A 114 19.24 -2.46 4.45
N ARG A 115 19.94 -2.68 3.33
CA ARG A 115 21.18 -3.48 3.32
C ARG A 115 22.27 -2.89 4.25
N ALA A 116 22.33 -1.57 4.36
CA ALA A 116 23.24 -0.89 5.28
C ALA A 116 22.80 -0.96 6.75
N SER A 117 21.54 -1.30 7.02
CA SER A 117 21.00 -1.49 8.37
C SER A 117 21.15 -2.93 8.86
N ASP A 118 21.27 -3.90 7.93
CA ASP A 118 21.49 -5.33 8.18
C ASP A 118 22.98 -5.71 8.33
N ALA A 119 23.91 -4.76 8.11
CA ALA A 119 25.37 -4.93 8.19
C ALA A 119 25.94 -4.38 9.51
#